data_AF-A0A5Q0JTC4-F1
#
_entry.id   AF-A0A5Q0JTC4-F1
#
_cell.length_a   1.000
_cell.length_b   1.000
_cell.length_c   1.000
_cell.angle_alpha   90.00
_cell.angle_beta   90.00
_cell.angle_gamma   90.00
#
_symmetry.space_group_name_H-M   'P 1'
#
loop_
_entity.id
_entity.type
_entity.pdbx_description
1 polymer ?
#
loop_
_entity_poly.entity_id
_entity_poly.type
_entity_poly.pdbx_seq_one_letter_code
_entity_poly.pdbx_strand_id
1 'polypeptide(L)'
;MKKIFKIFFLIALSLFTSFNLNALHSINSGNDGVILIESAGTALGQDATQLHNKFNGFEDLTKIKFLDDFEDAIDDVKIIFNTNPSLIDAWKKVIGRAYSTDVPFFEKLSEIMEPSVLNKLPNGEADLDVIIAALVHPHIGASHTFLKQAAEHLDDIKHLVTNFDGVEGFDKVITALKNPNFFAQDGASHLLTKLKTLNASNVAKLEGKIVDADNLAGICANCLFDIQLSSGKKLELKSYSESTIGNISGSSQFKNQFKAYLADADNMDEFEYVFNSKKIGDNSTLVKDNFKTLFQQNNHSIYDDILNTNPNSTVFSSVGINTKGQFIQAVNNTGHDLYKFIDIL
;
A
#
# COMPACT_ATOMS: atom_id res chain seq x y z
N MET A 1 -6.06 -6.59 39.30
CA MET A 1 -6.51 -7.78 40.09
C MET A 1 -6.92 -8.97 39.22
N LYS A 2 -7.71 -8.82 38.14
CA LYS A 2 -8.11 -9.96 37.26
C LYS A 2 -6.97 -10.66 36.49
N LYS A 3 -5.86 -9.97 36.14
CA LYS A 3 -4.71 -10.56 35.43
C LYS A 3 -3.83 -11.48 36.31
N ILE A 4 -3.59 -11.10 37.57
CA ILE A 4 -2.80 -11.92 38.52
C ILE A 4 -3.59 -13.17 38.95
N PHE A 5 -4.92 -13.08 39.01
CA PHE A 5 -5.79 -14.22 39.33
C PHE A 5 -5.87 -15.25 38.19
N LYS A 6 -5.70 -14.85 36.92
CA LYS A 6 -5.66 -15.77 35.77
C LYS A 6 -4.39 -16.62 35.76
N ILE A 7 -3.23 -16.05 36.08
CA ILE A 7 -1.96 -16.77 36.19
C ILE A 7 -2.03 -17.82 37.31
N PHE A 8 -2.63 -17.50 38.45
CA PHE A 8 -2.81 -18.46 39.55
C PHE A 8 -3.86 -19.56 39.27
N PHE A 9 -4.87 -19.27 38.44
CA PHE A 9 -5.92 -20.26 38.12
C PHE A 9 -5.45 -21.31 37.10
N LEU A 10 -4.53 -20.95 36.20
CA LEU A 10 -3.89 -21.89 35.26
C LEU A 10 -2.88 -22.82 35.95
N ILE A 11 -2.21 -22.36 37.00
CA ILE A 11 -1.32 -23.21 37.84
C ILE A 11 -2.14 -24.22 38.68
N ALA A 12 -3.38 -23.90 39.04
CA ALA A 12 -4.22 -24.76 39.89
C ALA A 12 -4.96 -25.87 39.12
N LEU A 13 -5.11 -25.76 37.79
CA LEU A 13 -5.89 -26.70 36.99
C LEU A 13 -5.07 -27.90 36.45
N SER A 14 -3.74 -27.90 36.62
CA SER A 14 -2.85 -29.01 36.26
C SER A 14 -2.81 -30.15 37.31
N LEU A 15 -3.57 -30.04 38.41
CA LEU A 15 -3.53 -31.00 39.52
C LEU A 15 -4.55 -32.14 39.47
N PHE A 16 -5.46 -32.21 38.48
CA PHE A 16 -6.41 -33.31 38.39
C PHE A 16 -6.72 -33.67 36.93
N THR A 17 -6.05 -34.69 36.39
CA THR A 17 -6.71 -35.85 35.74
C THR A 17 -5.69 -36.92 35.30
N SER A 18 -5.78 -38.08 35.97
CA SER A 18 -5.48 -39.47 35.54
C SER A 18 -4.03 -39.94 35.24
N PHE A 19 -3.41 -40.46 36.30
CA PHE A 19 -2.80 -41.81 36.43
C PHE A 19 -1.86 -42.38 35.33
N ASN A 20 -0.56 -42.48 35.65
CA ASN A 20 0.07 -43.81 35.81
C ASN A 20 1.15 -43.77 36.90
N LEU A 21 1.04 -44.71 37.85
CA LEU A 21 1.84 -44.86 39.06
C LEU A 21 3.11 -45.63 38.69
N ASN A 22 4.29 -44.98 38.71
CA ASN A 22 5.63 -45.57 38.98
C ASN A 22 6.75 -44.74 38.32
N ALA A 23 7.00 -43.52 38.79
CA ALA A 23 8.29 -42.85 38.68
C ALA A 23 8.23 -41.55 39.47
N LEU A 24 8.41 -41.61 40.78
CA LEU A 24 8.49 -40.42 41.62
C LEU A 24 9.85 -40.40 42.31
N HIS A 25 10.83 -39.77 41.67
CA HIS A 25 11.94 -39.16 42.37
C HIS A 25 12.34 -37.85 41.67
N SER A 26 12.03 -36.75 42.39
CA SER A 26 12.62 -35.40 42.28
C SER A 26 12.50 -34.71 40.92
N ILE A 27 11.81 -33.56 40.86
CA ILE A 27 12.32 -32.32 40.23
C ILE A 27 11.42 -31.12 40.60
N ASN A 28 12.09 -29.99 40.80
CA ASN A 28 11.64 -28.67 41.23
C ASN A 28 10.66 -27.96 40.30
N SER A 29 9.94 -27.01 40.90
CA SER A 29 9.09 -25.97 40.31
C SER A 29 9.76 -25.19 39.18
N GLY A 30 9.07 -25.14 38.02
CA GLY A 30 9.34 -24.20 36.94
C GLY A 30 9.15 -24.84 35.56
N ASN A 31 7.90 -25.14 35.14
CA ASN A 31 7.65 -25.57 33.76
C ASN A 31 6.18 -25.53 33.27
N ASP A 32 5.34 -24.62 33.79
CA ASP A 32 3.91 -24.61 33.43
C ASP A 32 3.63 -24.12 31.98
N GLY A 33 4.61 -23.55 31.29
CA GLY A 33 4.51 -23.22 29.85
C GLY A 33 4.79 -24.39 28.89
N VAL A 34 5.32 -25.51 29.39
CA VAL A 34 5.73 -26.66 28.57
C VAL A 34 4.56 -27.59 28.23
N ILE A 35 3.53 -27.61 29.07
CA ILE A 35 2.43 -28.59 28.99
C ILE A 35 1.46 -28.30 27.82
N LEU A 36 1.27 -27.01 27.46
CA LEU A 36 0.45 -26.64 26.30
C LEU A 36 1.11 -27.02 24.96
N ILE A 37 2.44 -27.14 24.91
CA ILE A 37 3.19 -27.44 23.68
C ILE A 37 3.43 -28.94 23.54
N GLU A 38 3.65 -29.69 24.62
CA GLU A 38 3.77 -31.16 24.57
C GLU A 38 2.48 -31.83 24.08
N SER A 39 1.30 -31.34 24.49
CA SER A 39 0.02 -31.90 24.01
C SER A 39 -0.24 -31.64 22.52
N ALA A 40 0.26 -30.53 21.95
CA ALA A 40 0.23 -30.25 20.51
C ALA A 40 1.28 -31.06 19.73
N GLY A 41 2.50 -31.22 20.28
CA GLY A 41 3.60 -31.93 19.63
C GLY A 41 3.40 -33.45 19.55
N THR A 42 2.64 -34.04 20.46
CA THR A 42 2.40 -35.49 20.47
C THR A 42 1.42 -35.95 19.36
N ALA A 43 0.66 -35.02 18.76
CA ALA A 43 -0.27 -35.34 17.67
C ALA A 43 0.33 -35.22 16.26
N LEU A 44 1.46 -34.53 16.06
CA LEU A 44 1.84 -33.99 14.75
C LEU A 44 3.36 -33.85 14.51
N GLY A 45 4.04 -34.95 14.17
CA GLY A 45 5.22 -34.98 13.26
C GLY A 45 6.45 -34.09 13.55
N GLN A 46 7.43 -34.11 12.64
CA GLN A 46 8.76 -33.47 12.80
C GLN A 46 8.72 -31.91 12.88
N ASP A 47 7.63 -31.27 12.45
CA ASP A 47 7.51 -29.80 12.33
C ASP A 47 7.31 -29.09 13.67
N ALA A 48 6.72 -29.74 14.68
CA ALA A 48 6.56 -29.15 16.02
C ALA A 48 7.91 -28.84 16.71
N THR A 49 8.99 -29.55 16.33
CA THR A 49 10.33 -29.37 16.91
C THR A 49 10.94 -28.01 16.56
N GLN A 50 10.70 -27.51 15.33
CA GLN A 50 11.25 -26.22 14.90
C GLN A 50 10.55 -25.05 15.59
N LEU A 51 9.22 -25.11 15.70
CA LEU A 51 8.44 -24.12 16.43
C LEU A 51 8.85 -24.06 17.90
N HIS A 52 8.97 -25.22 18.54
CA HIS A 52 9.41 -25.35 19.93
C HIS A 52 10.80 -24.73 20.16
N ASN A 53 11.76 -25.03 19.27
CA ASN A 53 13.11 -24.46 19.36
C ASN A 53 13.13 -22.94 19.18
N LYS A 54 12.36 -22.40 18.23
CA LYS A 54 12.25 -20.94 18.03
C LYS A 54 11.63 -20.26 19.25
N PHE A 55 10.53 -20.80 19.77
CA PHE A 55 9.84 -20.25 20.94
C PHE A 55 10.74 -20.27 22.19
N ASN A 56 11.45 -21.37 22.44
CA ASN A 56 12.36 -21.46 23.59
C ASN A 56 13.50 -20.45 23.53
N GLY A 57 13.94 -20.08 22.33
CA GLY A 57 14.96 -19.04 22.10
C GLY A 57 14.50 -17.61 22.36
N PHE A 58 13.22 -17.38 22.68
CA PHE A 58 12.72 -16.03 22.98
C PHE A 58 13.09 -15.56 24.38
N GLU A 59 13.28 -14.25 24.52
CA GLU A 59 13.26 -13.57 25.82
C GLU A 59 11.88 -13.69 26.49
N ASP A 60 11.86 -13.69 27.83
CA ASP A 60 10.64 -13.95 28.60
C ASP A 60 9.48 -12.99 28.26
N LEU A 61 9.76 -11.70 28.05
CA LEU A 61 8.73 -10.72 27.66
C LEU A 61 8.16 -11.02 26.27
N THR A 62 8.98 -11.53 25.36
CA THR A 62 8.55 -11.93 24.01
C THR A 62 7.68 -13.18 24.09
N LYS A 63 8.03 -14.16 24.93
CA LYS A 63 7.20 -15.36 25.19
C LYS A 63 5.84 -14.97 25.76
N ILE A 64 5.82 -14.10 26.77
CA ILE A 64 4.58 -13.60 27.37
C ILE A 64 3.71 -12.92 26.31
N LYS A 65 4.29 -12.07 25.46
CA LYS A 65 3.53 -11.39 24.42
C LYS A 65 3.01 -12.34 23.33
N PHE A 66 3.78 -13.36 22.94
CA PHE A 66 3.31 -14.39 22.01
C PHE A 66 2.10 -15.14 22.58
N LEU A 67 2.18 -15.54 23.85
CA LEU A 67 1.07 -16.20 24.53
C LEU A 67 -0.13 -15.23 24.65
N ASP A 68 0.07 -13.99 25.06
CA ASP A 68 -1.00 -12.98 25.12
C ASP A 68 -1.69 -12.77 23.75
N ASP A 69 -0.94 -12.83 22.63
CA ASP A 69 -1.48 -12.65 21.28
C ASP A 69 -2.22 -13.90 20.75
N PHE A 70 -1.85 -15.11 21.20
CA PHE A 70 -2.32 -16.37 20.59
C PHE A 70 -2.85 -17.44 21.56
N GLU A 71 -2.94 -17.18 22.86
CA GLU A 71 -3.46 -18.13 23.86
C GLU A 71 -4.90 -18.56 23.52
N ASP A 72 -5.74 -17.59 23.15
CA ASP A 72 -7.12 -17.81 22.72
C ASP A 72 -7.26 -18.01 21.20
N ALA A 73 -6.14 -18.21 20.47
CA ALA A 73 -6.20 -18.41 19.03
C ALA A 73 -6.88 -19.74 18.67
N ILE A 74 -7.69 -19.70 17.61
CA ILE A 74 -8.32 -20.88 17.02
C ILE A 74 -7.25 -21.89 16.55
N ASP A 75 -7.61 -23.17 16.51
CA ASP A 75 -6.70 -24.26 16.15
C ASP A 75 -6.03 -24.03 14.79
N ASP A 76 -6.72 -23.38 13.84
CA ASP A 76 -6.17 -23.04 12.53
C ASP A 76 -4.94 -22.12 12.61
N VAL A 77 -4.92 -21.14 13.52
CA VAL A 77 -3.76 -20.25 13.71
C VAL A 77 -2.57 -21.04 14.26
N LYS A 78 -2.82 -21.97 15.18
CA LYS A 78 -1.79 -22.84 15.75
C LYS A 78 -1.23 -23.78 14.68
N ILE A 79 -2.10 -24.32 13.82
CA ILE A 79 -1.69 -25.14 12.67
C ILE A 79 -0.79 -24.33 11.73
N ILE A 80 -1.16 -23.08 11.42
CA ILE A 80 -0.38 -22.20 10.51
C ILE A 80 1.03 -21.92 11.03
N PHE A 81 1.19 -21.61 12.33
CA PHE A 81 2.54 -21.42 12.90
C PHE A 81 3.35 -22.72 12.89
N ASN A 82 2.73 -23.87 13.15
CA ASN A 82 3.39 -25.17 13.11
C ASN A 82 3.87 -25.53 11.70
N THR A 83 3.04 -25.31 10.68
CA THR A 83 3.37 -25.66 9.28
C THR A 83 4.28 -24.64 8.62
N ASN A 84 4.36 -23.41 9.17
CA ASN A 84 5.22 -22.36 8.65
C ASN A 84 5.98 -21.62 9.78
N PRO A 85 7.09 -22.20 10.28
CA PRO A 85 7.88 -21.58 11.34
C PRO A 85 8.52 -20.23 10.97
N SER A 86 8.54 -19.83 9.69
CA SER A 86 9.01 -18.50 9.26
C SER A 86 8.09 -17.37 9.73
N LEU A 87 6.80 -17.68 9.95
CA LEU A 87 5.80 -16.71 10.41
C LEU A 87 6.10 -16.18 11.81
N ILE A 88 6.84 -16.94 12.62
CA ILE A 88 7.37 -16.44 13.89
C ILE A 88 8.27 -15.21 13.66
N ASP A 89 9.14 -15.24 12.66
CA ASP A 89 10.11 -14.16 12.46
C ASP A 89 9.41 -12.90 11.95
N ALA A 90 8.39 -13.08 11.09
CA ALA A 90 7.49 -12.02 10.66
C ALA A 90 6.68 -11.44 11.83
N TRP A 91 6.09 -12.29 12.68
CA TRP A 91 5.38 -11.84 13.90
C TRP A 91 6.30 -11.03 14.82
N LYS A 92 7.55 -11.48 15.02
CA LYS A 92 8.53 -10.77 15.86
C LYS A 92 8.78 -9.33 15.41
N LYS A 93 8.75 -9.05 14.11
CA LYS A 93 8.91 -7.69 13.57
C LYS A 93 7.73 -6.76 13.89
N VAL A 94 6.57 -7.32 14.24
CA VAL A 94 5.33 -6.57 14.44
C VAL A 94 4.78 -6.65 15.86
N ILE A 95 5.57 -7.18 16.80
CA ILE A 95 5.17 -7.27 18.21
C ILE A 95 4.69 -5.92 18.72
N GLY A 96 3.51 -5.92 19.34
CA GLY A 96 2.91 -4.72 19.92
C GLY A 96 2.30 -3.74 18.92
N ARG A 97 2.30 -4.07 17.62
CA ARG A 97 1.54 -3.34 16.60
C ARG A 97 0.07 -3.79 16.62
N ALA A 98 -0.81 -2.96 16.07
CA ALA A 98 -2.25 -3.24 16.05
C ALA A 98 -2.61 -4.50 15.22
N TYR A 99 -1.74 -4.91 14.30
CA TYR A 99 -1.85 -6.07 13.42
C TYR A 99 -0.96 -7.25 13.86
N SER A 100 -0.48 -7.27 15.11
CA SER A 100 0.36 -8.37 15.60
C SER A 100 -0.37 -9.72 15.68
N THR A 101 -1.70 -9.70 15.57
CA THR A 101 -2.55 -10.90 15.52
C THR A 101 -3.16 -11.15 14.14
N ASP A 102 -2.79 -10.36 13.12
CA ASP A 102 -3.33 -10.47 11.75
C ASP A 102 -2.50 -11.51 10.97
N VAL A 103 -3.02 -12.73 10.87
CA VAL A 103 -2.34 -13.84 10.20
C VAL A 103 -2.00 -13.55 8.73
N PRO A 104 -2.97 -13.10 7.90
CA PRO A 104 -2.67 -12.64 6.55
C PRO A 104 -1.54 -11.61 6.46
N PHE A 105 -1.42 -10.70 7.44
CA PHE A 105 -0.36 -9.71 7.43
C PHE A 105 1.01 -10.36 7.54
N PHE A 106 1.23 -11.21 8.56
CA PHE A 106 2.56 -11.78 8.75
C PHE A 106 2.89 -12.91 7.75
N GLU A 107 1.90 -13.54 7.13
CA GLU A 107 2.10 -14.37 5.93
C GLU A 107 2.68 -13.53 4.77
N LYS A 108 2.12 -12.35 4.52
CA LYS A 108 2.66 -11.45 3.48
C LYS A 108 4.01 -10.86 3.86
N LEU A 109 4.23 -10.57 5.13
CA LEU A 109 5.52 -10.10 5.60
C LEU A 109 6.60 -11.18 5.44
N SER A 110 6.32 -12.44 5.80
CA SER A 110 7.30 -13.53 5.65
C SER A 110 7.69 -13.74 4.18
N GLU A 111 6.73 -13.61 3.25
CA GLU A 111 7.00 -13.65 1.81
C GLU A 111 7.95 -12.52 1.34
N ILE A 112 7.93 -11.33 1.97
CA ILE A 112 8.86 -10.22 1.65
C ILE A 112 10.23 -10.46 2.30
N MET A 113 10.26 -11.11 3.47
CA MET A 113 11.49 -11.44 4.19
C MET A 113 12.33 -12.52 3.49
N GLU A 114 11.77 -13.25 2.54
CA GLU A 114 12.52 -14.20 1.71
C GLU A 114 13.70 -13.50 1.01
N PRO A 115 14.92 -14.06 1.05
CA PRO A 115 16.11 -13.41 0.48
C PRO A 115 15.97 -13.00 -0.99
N SER A 116 15.14 -13.72 -1.77
CA SER A 116 14.88 -13.42 -3.18
C SER A 116 14.09 -12.12 -3.41
N VAL A 117 13.38 -11.63 -2.39
CA VAL A 117 12.64 -10.37 -2.38
C VAL A 117 13.39 -9.33 -1.54
N LEU A 118 13.77 -9.69 -0.32
CA LEU A 118 14.40 -8.79 0.65
C LEU A 118 15.67 -8.11 0.09
N ASN A 119 16.50 -8.87 -0.63
CA ASN A 119 17.76 -8.36 -1.17
C ASN A 119 17.58 -7.38 -2.34
N LYS A 120 16.37 -7.22 -2.86
CA LYS A 120 16.04 -6.21 -3.88
C LYS A 120 15.68 -4.85 -3.27
N LEU A 121 15.46 -4.77 -1.96
CA LEU A 121 15.33 -3.48 -1.28
C LEU A 121 16.70 -2.80 -1.21
N PRO A 122 16.80 -1.48 -1.42
CA PRO A 122 18.09 -0.77 -1.45
C PRO A 122 18.95 -0.99 -0.20
N ASN A 123 18.35 -1.07 0.99
CA ASN A 123 19.02 -1.35 2.25
C ASN A 123 18.52 -2.64 2.91
N GLY A 124 17.94 -3.57 2.13
CA GLY A 124 17.47 -4.86 2.60
C GLY A 124 16.52 -4.76 3.79
N GLU A 125 16.82 -5.52 4.85
CA GLU A 125 16.04 -5.59 6.08
C GLU A 125 15.81 -4.23 6.76
N ALA A 126 16.79 -3.32 6.69
CA ALA A 126 16.66 -2.00 7.31
C ALA A 126 15.54 -1.16 6.65
N ASP A 127 15.39 -1.26 5.32
CA ASP A 127 14.28 -0.60 4.62
C ASP A 127 12.95 -1.25 4.97
N LEU A 128 12.89 -2.58 5.02
CA LEU A 128 11.68 -3.31 5.41
C LEU A 128 11.21 -2.89 6.81
N ASP A 129 12.10 -2.85 7.80
CA ASP A 129 11.75 -2.48 9.17
C ASP A 129 11.16 -1.07 9.26
N VAL A 130 11.72 -0.12 8.51
CA VAL A 130 11.21 1.26 8.48
C VAL A 130 9.88 1.34 7.73
N ILE A 131 9.71 0.60 6.63
CA ILE A 131 8.42 0.52 5.91
C ILE A 131 7.33 0.01 6.86
N ILE A 132 7.57 -1.09 7.56
CA ILE A 132 6.61 -1.67 8.52
C ILE A 132 6.30 -0.67 9.66
N ALA A 133 7.32 0.02 10.16
CA ALA A 133 7.14 1.05 11.18
C ALA A 133 6.36 2.28 10.68
N ALA A 134 6.45 2.60 9.39
CA ALA A 134 5.79 3.72 8.74
C ALA A 134 4.34 3.43 8.33
N LEU A 135 3.89 2.17 8.34
CA LEU A 135 2.51 1.80 8.03
C LEU A 135 1.54 2.52 8.97
N VAL A 136 0.88 3.55 8.44
CA VAL A 136 -0.15 4.31 9.14
C VAL A 136 -1.51 3.71 8.83
N HIS A 137 -2.33 3.52 9.86
CA HIS A 137 -3.71 3.02 9.74
C HIS A 137 -3.85 1.76 8.86
N PRO A 138 -3.10 0.67 9.15
CA PRO A 138 -3.45 -0.65 8.63
C PRO A 138 -4.93 -0.84 8.91
N HIS A 139 -5.74 -1.11 7.87
CA HIS A 139 -7.17 -1.21 8.08
C HIS A 139 -7.42 -2.43 8.99
N ILE A 140 -7.79 -2.18 10.25
CA ILE A 140 -8.22 -3.19 11.21
C ILE A 140 -9.59 -2.75 11.70
N GLY A 141 -10.55 -2.74 10.77
CA GLY A 141 -11.96 -2.49 11.06
C GLY A 141 -12.43 -1.05 11.32
N ALA A 142 -11.73 0.05 10.96
CA ALA A 142 -12.31 1.41 11.05
C ALA A 142 -11.68 2.58 10.22
N SER A 143 -12.55 3.58 9.94
CA SER A 143 -12.43 5.03 9.57
C SER A 143 -11.79 5.50 8.24
N HIS A 144 -10.83 4.79 7.67
CA HIS A 144 -10.20 5.17 6.39
C HIS A 144 -10.41 4.08 5.34
N THR A 145 -11.67 3.86 4.95
CA THR A 145 -12.11 2.80 4.02
C THR A 145 -11.45 2.87 2.64
N PHE A 146 -10.78 3.98 2.32
CA PHE A 146 -10.07 4.14 1.06
C PHE A 146 -8.63 3.62 1.07
N LEU A 147 -8.07 3.27 2.23
CA LEU A 147 -6.81 2.54 2.30
C LEU A 147 -7.05 1.02 2.22
N LYS A 148 -6.05 0.29 1.72
CA LYS A 148 -6.07 -1.17 1.65
C LYS A 148 -5.91 -1.81 3.02
N GLN A 149 -6.32 -3.07 3.15
CA GLN A 149 -5.94 -3.87 4.32
C GLN A 149 -4.42 -3.97 4.38
N ALA A 150 -3.89 -4.14 5.60
CA ALA A 150 -2.46 -4.15 5.83
C ALA A 150 -1.75 -5.26 5.02
N ALA A 151 -2.32 -6.46 5.02
CA ALA A 151 -1.84 -7.59 4.23
C ALA A 151 -1.89 -7.32 2.71
N GLU A 152 -2.97 -6.71 2.20
CA GLU A 152 -3.08 -6.33 0.79
C GLU A 152 -2.03 -5.29 0.39
N HIS A 153 -1.74 -4.34 1.28
CA HIS A 153 -0.71 -3.35 1.04
C HIS A 153 0.69 -3.99 1.00
N LEU A 154 0.97 -4.96 1.89
CA LEU A 154 2.21 -5.73 1.82
C LEU A 154 2.32 -6.56 0.54
N ASP A 155 1.21 -7.16 0.07
CA ASP A 155 1.18 -7.87 -1.22
C ASP A 155 1.56 -6.94 -2.38
N ASP A 156 1.07 -5.71 -2.36
CA ASP A 156 1.43 -4.71 -3.35
C ASP A 156 2.91 -4.27 -3.26
N ILE A 157 3.45 -4.10 -2.05
CA ILE A 157 4.88 -3.82 -1.84
C ILE A 157 5.73 -4.98 -2.35
N LYS A 158 5.36 -6.22 -2.03
CA LYS A 158 6.02 -7.41 -2.57
C LYS A 158 6.02 -7.39 -4.09
N HIS A 159 4.89 -7.05 -4.71
CA HIS A 159 4.78 -6.95 -6.16
C HIS A 159 5.72 -5.89 -6.73
N LEU A 160 5.79 -4.70 -6.12
CA LEU A 160 6.75 -3.65 -6.47
C LEU A 160 8.19 -4.17 -6.42
N VAL A 161 8.62 -4.68 -5.26
CA VAL A 161 10.01 -5.12 -5.02
C VAL A 161 10.38 -6.29 -5.93
N THR A 162 9.44 -7.20 -6.21
CA THR A 162 9.70 -8.37 -7.04
C THR A 162 9.91 -8.01 -8.50
N ASN A 163 9.11 -7.08 -9.03
CA ASN A 163 8.98 -6.87 -10.48
C ASN A 163 9.60 -5.56 -10.99
N PHE A 164 9.73 -4.54 -10.14
CA PHE A 164 10.17 -3.20 -10.53
C PHE A 164 11.52 -2.80 -9.92
N ASP A 165 12.21 -3.73 -9.27
CA ASP A 165 13.62 -3.56 -8.94
C ASP A 165 14.44 -3.21 -10.19
N GLY A 166 15.34 -2.24 -10.06
CA GLY A 166 16.14 -1.70 -11.16
C GLY A 166 15.45 -0.70 -12.08
N VAL A 167 14.13 -0.47 -11.96
CA VAL A 167 13.45 0.62 -12.67
C VAL A 167 13.93 1.97 -12.13
N GLU A 168 14.19 2.95 -13.02
CA GLU A 168 14.63 4.27 -12.59
C GLU A 168 13.59 4.91 -11.64
N GLY A 169 14.05 5.35 -10.46
CA GLY A 169 13.20 5.94 -9.42
C GLY A 169 12.51 4.95 -8.47
N PHE A 170 12.80 3.65 -8.58
CA PHE A 170 12.40 2.64 -7.59
C PHE A 170 12.76 3.03 -6.14
N ASP A 171 13.98 3.55 -5.92
CA ASP A 171 14.47 4.04 -4.63
C ASP A 171 13.64 5.19 -4.05
N LYS A 172 13.08 6.05 -4.91
CA LYS A 172 12.16 7.12 -4.51
C LYS A 172 10.84 6.55 -3.99
N VAL A 173 10.33 5.49 -4.61
CA VAL A 173 9.13 4.79 -4.12
C VAL A 173 9.40 4.14 -2.77
N ILE A 174 10.53 3.45 -2.60
CA ILE A 174 10.94 2.89 -1.30
C ILE A 174 11.06 4.00 -0.24
N THR A 175 11.62 5.16 -0.59
CA THR A 175 11.70 6.32 0.32
C THR A 175 10.32 6.84 0.72
N ALA A 176 9.37 6.88 -0.21
CA ALA A 176 8.00 7.26 0.08
C ALA A 176 7.28 6.27 1.01
N LEU A 177 7.48 4.96 0.82
CA LEU A 177 6.90 3.92 1.69
C LEU A 177 7.43 4.00 3.13
N LYS A 178 8.62 4.55 3.34
CA LYS A 178 9.19 4.82 4.67
C LYS A 178 8.66 6.09 5.34
N ASN A 179 7.84 6.89 4.65
CA ASN A 179 7.31 8.14 5.18
C ASN A 179 6.02 7.88 5.99
N PRO A 180 5.99 8.13 7.32
CA PRO A 180 4.80 7.91 8.14
C PRO A 180 3.73 9.01 7.95
N ASN A 181 3.88 9.92 6.99
CA ASN A 181 2.84 10.87 6.66
C ASN A 181 1.70 10.18 5.91
N PHE A 182 0.48 10.36 6.40
CA PHE A 182 -0.72 9.77 5.82
C PHE A 182 -0.88 10.03 4.31
N PHE A 183 -0.66 11.26 3.85
CA PHE A 183 -0.84 11.62 2.45
C PHE A 183 0.22 10.97 1.54
N ALA A 184 1.44 10.78 2.06
CA ALA A 184 2.49 10.06 1.35
C ALA A 184 2.14 8.56 1.22
N GLN A 185 1.66 7.94 2.30
CA GLN A 185 1.22 6.54 2.28
C GLN A 185 0.02 6.30 1.35
N ASP A 186 -0.95 7.21 1.37
CA ASP A 186 -2.12 7.16 0.51
C ASP A 186 -1.76 7.28 -0.98
N GLY A 187 -0.89 8.24 -1.34
CA GLY A 187 -0.38 8.37 -2.70
C GLY A 187 0.44 7.14 -3.13
N ALA A 188 1.31 6.63 -2.26
CA ALA A 188 2.12 5.46 -2.56
C ALA A 188 1.24 4.21 -2.75
N SER A 189 0.22 4.02 -1.91
CA SER A 189 -0.75 2.93 -2.06
C SER A 189 -1.49 2.98 -3.40
N HIS A 190 -1.84 4.18 -3.87
CA HIS A 190 -2.44 4.37 -5.20
C HIS A 190 -1.45 4.00 -6.32
N LEU A 191 -0.19 4.41 -6.21
CA LEU A 191 0.89 3.98 -7.10
C LEU A 191 1.02 2.47 -7.18
N LEU A 192 1.15 1.80 -6.04
CA LEU A 192 1.32 0.35 -6.02
C LEU A 192 0.12 -0.37 -6.67
N THR A 193 -1.09 0.20 -6.52
CA THR A 193 -2.31 -0.32 -7.16
C THR A 193 -2.22 -0.24 -8.69
N LYS A 194 -1.79 0.90 -9.26
CA LYS A 194 -1.58 1.01 -10.72
C LYS A 194 -0.46 0.10 -11.19
N LEU A 195 0.64 -0.04 -10.44
CA LEU A 195 1.75 -0.92 -10.85
C LEU A 195 1.32 -2.38 -11.02
N LYS A 196 0.38 -2.89 -10.20
CA LYS A 196 -0.17 -4.24 -10.36
C LYS A 196 -0.97 -4.45 -11.65
N THR A 197 -1.43 -3.38 -12.30
CA THR A 197 -2.14 -3.48 -13.58
C THR A 197 -1.21 -3.36 -14.79
N LEU A 198 0.05 -2.99 -14.56
CA LEU A 198 1.04 -2.79 -15.60
C LEU A 198 1.96 -4.01 -15.73
N ASN A 199 2.46 -4.23 -16.96
CA ASN A 199 3.61 -5.10 -17.15
C ASN A 199 4.87 -4.31 -16.77
N ALA A 200 5.71 -4.86 -15.89
CA ALA A 200 6.92 -4.20 -15.44
C ALA A 200 7.88 -3.82 -16.57
N SER A 201 7.94 -4.60 -17.66
CA SER A 201 8.77 -4.26 -18.82
C SER A 201 8.30 -3.01 -19.59
N ASN A 202 7.06 -2.58 -19.36
CA ASN A 202 6.49 -1.38 -19.96
C ASN A 202 6.68 -0.13 -19.09
N VAL A 203 7.27 -0.24 -17.90
CA VAL A 203 7.54 0.91 -17.02
C VAL A 203 9.01 1.31 -17.16
N ALA A 204 9.23 2.50 -17.73
CA ALA A 204 10.56 3.06 -17.87
C ALA A 204 11.03 3.75 -16.58
N LYS A 205 10.10 4.44 -15.90
CA LYS A 205 10.43 5.28 -14.76
C LYS A 205 9.30 5.40 -13.75
N LEU A 206 9.68 5.45 -12.47
CA LEU A 206 8.82 5.75 -11.34
C LEU A 206 9.26 7.10 -10.76
N GLU A 207 8.52 8.17 -11.06
CA GLU A 207 8.85 9.50 -10.56
C GLU A 207 7.81 9.94 -9.55
N GLY A 208 8.21 10.45 -8.38
CA GLY A 208 7.28 11.20 -7.54
C GLY A 208 6.79 12.53 -8.18
N LYS A 209 7.41 12.96 -9.29
CA LYS A 209 7.19 14.27 -9.93
C LYS A 209 7.67 14.25 -11.40
N ILE A 210 6.77 14.29 -12.40
CA ILE A 210 7.14 14.41 -13.83
C ILE A 210 7.26 15.87 -14.30
N VAL A 211 6.50 16.81 -13.73
CA VAL A 211 6.61 18.25 -14.03
C VAL A 211 6.54 19.05 -12.73
N ASP A 212 7.48 20.00 -12.53
CA ASP A 212 7.68 20.85 -11.34
C ASP A 212 6.37 21.44 -10.79
N ALA A 213 5.69 20.67 -9.95
CA ALA A 213 4.49 21.05 -9.22
C ALA A 213 4.82 21.22 -7.74
N ASP A 214 5.83 22.05 -7.45
CA ASP A 214 6.10 22.41 -6.07
C ASP A 214 4.87 23.14 -5.50
N ASN A 215 4.23 22.45 -4.58
CA ASN A 215 3.17 22.93 -3.71
C ASN A 215 1.95 23.48 -4.47
N LEU A 216 1.12 22.59 -5.05
CA LEU A 216 -0.22 22.89 -5.57
C LEU A 216 -1.15 23.47 -4.48
N ALA A 217 -0.85 24.61 -3.85
CA ALA A 217 -1.66 25.39 -2.91
C ALA A 217 -2.54 24.56 -1.96
N GLY A 218 -2.01 23.48 -1.38
CA GLY A 218 -2.77 22.60 -0.49
C GLY A 218 -3.78 21.64 -1.16
N ILE A 219 -3.84 21.55 -2.49
CA ILE A 219 -4.57 20.51 -3.25
C ILE A 219 -4.01 19.14 -2.91
N CYS A 220 -2.69 18.97 -3.04
CA CYS A 220 -1.95 17.98 -2.28
C CYS A 220 -0.43 18.19 -2.39
N ALA A 221 0.24 18.42 -1.27
CA ALA A 221 1.69 18.61 -1.22
C ALA A 221 2.50 17.30 -1.32
N ASN A 222 1.88 16.14 -1.08
CA ASN A 222 2.54 14.83 -0.95
C ASN A 222 1.88 13.66 -1.73
N CYS A 223 0.88 13.91 -2.59
CA CYS A 223 0.06 12.83 -3.19
C CYS A 223 0.46 12.43 -4.60
N LEU A 224 1.52 13.02 -5.17
CA LEU A 224 1.85 12.82 -6.57
C LEU A 224 2.90 11.71 -6.69
N PHE A 225 2.51 10.66 -7.37
CA PHE A 225 3.42 9.65 -7.90
C PHE A 225 3.02 9.42 -9.33
N ASP A 226 4.01 9.38 -10.19
CA ASP A 226 3.86 9.38 -11.62
C ASP A 226 4.64 8.21 -12.20
N ILE A 227 4.13 7.66 -13.29
CA ILE A 227 4.71 6.53 -13.99
C ILE A 227 4.98 6.97 -15.43
N GLN A 228 6.22 6.82 -15.88
CA GLN A 228 6.52 6.93 -17.30
C GLN A 228 6.61 5.53 -17.90
N LEU A 229 5.79 5.27 -18.93
CA LEU A 229 5.85 4.04 -19.68
C LEU A 229 6.97 4.07 -20.71
N SER A 230 7.44 2.90 -21.13
CA SER A 230 8.46 2.73 -22.18
C SER A 230 8.02 3.28 -23.53
N SER A 231 6.71 3.50 -23.75
CA SER A 231 6.16 4.21 -24.91
C SER A 231 6.35 5.73 -24.86
N GLY A 232 6.80 6.27 -23.74
CA GLY A 232 6.83 7.71 -23.45
C GLY A 232 5.58 8.22 -22.74
N LYS A 233 4.48 7.44 -22.71
CA LYS A 233 3.23 7.84 -22.06
C LYS A 233 3.43 8.09 -20.56
N LYS A 234 2.91 9.21 -20.07
CA LYS A 234 3.00 9.66 -18.66
C LYS A 234 1.68 9.39 -17.93
N LEU A 235 1.71 8.68 -16.81
CA LEU A 235 0.55 8.45 -15.95
C LEU A 235 0.73 9.27 -14.68
N GLU A 236 -0.17 10.21 -14.41
CA GLU A 236 -0.16 11.04 -13.21
C GLU A 236 -1.24 10.55 -12.25
N LEU A 237 -0.82 10.02 -11.10
CA LEU A 237 -1.74 9.38 -10.17
C LEU A 237 -2.32 10.42 -9.22
N LYS A 238 -3.66 10.49 -9.16
CA LYS A 238 -4.41 11.49 -8.41
C LYS A 238 -5.21 10.83 -7.29
N SER A 239 -4.62 10.73 -6.10
CA SER A 239 -5.35 10.32 -4.89
C SER A 239 -6.18 11.48 -4.30
N TYR A 240 -7.06 12.07 -5.10
CA TYR A 240 -7.86 13.25 -4.73
C TYR A 240 -9.22 12.85 -4.16
N SER A 241 -9.70 13.60 -3.17
CA SER A 241 -11.10 13.52 -2.72
C SER A 241 -12.03 14.29 -3.67
N GLU A 242 -13.34 14.07 -3.54
CA GLU A 242 -14.34 14.88 -4.28
C GLU A 242 -14.18 16.38 -4.01
N SER A 243 -13.92 16.79 -2.76
CA SER A 243 -13.68 18.20 -2.43
C SER A 243 -12.43 18.76 -3.09
N THR A 244 -11.39 17.95 -3.23
CA THR A 244 -10.14 18.34 -3.90
C THR A 244 -10.38 18.50 -5.40
N ILE A 245 -11.13 17.57 -6.02
CA ILE A 245 -11.54 17.66 -7.42
C ILE A 245 -12.37 18.92 -7.68
N GLY A 246 -13.31 19.25 -6.79
CA GLY A 246 -14.12 20.48 -6.88
C GLY A 246 -13.29 21.77 -6.91
N ASN A 247 -12.06 21.74 -6.40
CA ASN A 247 -11.18 22.90 -6.32
C ASN A 247 -10.15 23.00 -7.46
N ILE A 248 -10.03 22.00 -8.34
CA ILE A 248 -8.97 22.00 -9.38
C ILE A 248 -9.13 23.17 -10.34
N SER A 249 -10.37 23.52 -10.70
CA SER A 249 -10.65 24.62 -11.62
C SER A 249 -10.28 25.99 -11.01
N GLY A 250 -10.36 26.13 -9.69
CA GLY A 250 -9.99 27.36 -8.98
C GLY A 250 -8.48 27.54 -8.76
N SER A 251 -7.67 26.50 -8.98
CA SER A 251 -6.23 26.55 -8.69
C SER A 251 -5.39 26.97 -9.88
N SER A 252 -4.72 28.11 -9.74
CA SER A 252 -3.78 28.64 -10.73
C SER A 252 -2.60 27.70 -10.97
N GLN A 253 -2.06 27.08 -9.91
CA GLN A 253 -0.93 26.16 -10.05
C GLN A 253 -1.33 24.87 -10.76
N PHE A 254 -2.48 24.28 -10.41
CA PHE A 254 -2.98 23.11 -11.12
C PHE A 254 -3.22 23.43 -12.60
N LYS A 255 -3.87 24.57 -12.87
CA LYS A 255 -4.11 25.03 -14.25
C LYS A 255 -2.81 25.22 -15.02
N ASN A 256 -1.78 25.81 -14.40
CA ASN A 256 -0.49 26.01 -15.07
C ASN A 256 0.23 24.68 -15.35
N GLN A 257 0.21 23.74 -14.40
CA GLN A 257 0.75 22.40 -14.58
C GLN A 257 0.02 21.66 -15.72
N PHE A 258 -1.32 21.67 -15.70
CA PHE A 258 -2.13 21.03 -16.73
C PHE A 258 -1.88 21.64 -18.12
N LYS A 259 -1.72 22.97 -18.20
CA LYS A 259 -1.33 23.62 -19.46
C LYS A 259 0.06 23.21 -19.93
N ALA A 260 1.02 23.07 -19.02
CA ALA A 260 2.36 22.60 -19.36
C ALA A 260 2.32 21.18 -19.95
N TYR A 261 1.53 20.27 -19.35
CA TYR A 261 1.31 18.93 -19.91
C TYR A 261 0.71 18.96 -21.32
N LEU A 262 -0.35 19.75 -21.52
CA LEU A 262 -0.97 19.88 -22.85
C LEU A 262 -0.03 20.47 -23.89
N ALA A 263 0.88 21.37 -23.50
CA ALA A 263 1.84 22.00 -24.41
C ALA A 263 3.03 21.09 -24.76
N ASP A 264 3.43 20.21 -23.82
CA ASP A 264 4.51 19.23 -23.97
C ASP A 264 4.08 17.96 -24.72
N ALA A 265 2.78 17.64 -24.73
CA ALA A 265 2.24 16.46 -25.39
C ALA A 265 2.06 16.65 -26.90
N ASP A 266 2.47 15.66 -27.69
CA ASP A 266 2.18 15.61 -29.13
C ASP A 266 0.73 15.19 -29.39
N ASN A 267 0.13 14.38 -28.51
CA ASN A 267 -1.27 13.94 -28.62
C ASN A 267 -1.93 13.74 -27.25
N MET A 268 -3.27 13.73 -27.21
CA MET A 268 -4.03 13.52 -25.95
C MET A 268 -3.79 12.16 -25.29
N ASP A 269 -3.27 11.15 -26.01
CA ASP A 269 -3.05 9.81 -25.47
C ASP A 269 -1.67 9.66 -24.78
N GLU A 270 -0.80 10.67 -24.86
CA GLU A 270 0.52 10.68 -24.24
C GLU A 270 0.52 10.93 -22.73
N PHE A 271 -0.61 11.35 -22.18
CA PHE A 271 -0.76 11.45 -20.73
C PHE A 271 -2.11 10.92 -20.25
N GLU A 272 -2.14 10.46 -19.01
CA GLU A 272 -3.34 9.93 -18.35
C GLU A 272 -3.34 10.36 -16.89
N TYR A 273 -4.45 10.90 -16.42
CA TYR A 273 -4.71 11.19 -15.02
C TYR A 273 -5.53 10.05 -14.44
N VAL A 274 -4.95 9.34 -13.48
CA VAL A 274 -5.58 8.16 -12.88
C VAL A 274 -6.07 8.50 -11.49
N PHE A 275 -7.37 8.67 -11.34
CA PHE A 275 -7.99 9.01 -10.06
C PHE A 275 -8.26 7.78 -9.22
N ASN A 276 -8.12 7.91 -7.89
CA ASN A 276 -8.34 6.80 -6.96
C ASN A 276 -9.83 6.54 -6.72
N SER A 277 -10.35 5.44 -7.24
CA SER A 277 -11.75 4.99 -7.12
C SER A 277 -12.18 4.83 -5.67
N LYS A 278 -11.27 4.49 -4.77
CA LYS A 278 -11.63 4.35 -3.36
C LYS A 278 -11.99 5.69 -2.69
N LYS A 279 -11.60 6.83 -3.28
CA LYS A 279 -11.94 8.17 -2.78
C LYS A 279 -13.16 8.78 -3.44
N ILE A 280 -13.47 8.39 -4.68
CA ILE A 280 -14.49 9.07 -5.50
C ILE A 280 -15.50 8.10 -6.13
N GLY A 281 -15.38 6.79 -5.87
CA GLY A 281 -16.11 5.74 -6.58
C GLY A 281 -15.83 5.77 -8.08
N ASP A 282 -16.82 5.35 -8.88
CA ASP A 282 -16.77 5.40 -10.34
C ASP A 282 -17.22 6.76 -10.91
N ASN A 283 -17.08 7.84 -10.14
CA ASN A 283 -17.66 9.16 -10.43
C ASN A 283 -16.83 9.95 -11.47
N SER A 284 -16.70 9.40 -12.68
CA SER A 284 -16.02 10.04 -13.80
C SER A 284 -16.70 11.34 -14.23
N THR A 285 -18.02 11.45 -14.03
CA THR A 285 -18.78 12.67 -14.30
C THR A 285 -18.28 13.85 -13.47
N LEU A 286 -18.08 13.67 -12.15
CA LEU A 286 -17.52 14.72 -11.28
C LEU A 286 -16.17 15.23 -11.79
N VAL A 287 -15.28 14.32 -12.16
CA VAL A 287 -13.94 14.69 -12.66
C VAL A 287 -14.07 15.46 -13.98
N LYS A 288 -14.83 14.90 -14.94
CA LYS A 288 -15.01 15.50 -16.27
C LYS A 288 -15.69 16.86 -16.21
N ASP A 289 -16.67 17.06 -15.34
CA ASP A 289 -17.36 18.35 -15.17
C ASP A 289 -16.44 19.42 -14.57
N ASN A 290 -15.52 19.04 -13.69
CA ASN A 290 -14.51 19.97 -13.17
C ASN A 290 -13.47 20.34 -14.25
N PHE A 291 -13.05 19.39 -15.08
CA PHE A 291 -12.21 19.70 -16.26
C PHE A 291 -12.94 20.53 -17.30
N LYS A 292 -14.23 20.27 -17.54
CA LYS A 292 -15.08 21.10 -18.39
C LYS A 292 -15.08 22.54 -17.91
N THR A 293 -15.29 22.74 -16.60
CA THR A 293 -15.24 24.07 -15.97
C THR A 293 -13.87 24.72 -16.19
N LEU A 294 -12.77 23.98 -15.96
CA LEU A 294 -11.41 24.45 -16.20
C LEU A 294 -11.20 24.89 -17.66
N PHE A 295 -11.64 24.08 -18.63
CA PHE A 295 -11.54 24.38 -20.06
C PHE A 295 -12.38 25.60 -20.49
N GLN A 296 -13.52 25.84 -19.85
CA GLN A 296 -14.40 26.99 -20.17
C GLN A 296 -13.85 28.33 -19.67
N GLN A 297 -12.91 28.33 -18.71
CA GLN A 297 -12.42 29.54 -18.08
C GLN A 297 -11.82 30.56 -19.05
N ASN A 298 -12.07 31.84 -18.75
CA ASN A 298 -11.58 32.99 -19.51
C ASN A 298 -11.87 32.81 -21.02
N ASN A 299 -13.11 32.43 -21.35
CA ASN A 299 -13.56 32.19 -22.71
C ASN A 299 -12.69 31.18 -23.48
N HIS A 300 -12.49 30.01 -22.87
CA HIS A 300 -11.72 28.91 -23.45
C HIS A 300 -10.26 29.28 -23.77
N SER A 301 -9.65 30.12 -22.93
CA SER A 301 -8.28 30.60 -23.08
C SER A 301 -7.23 29.48 -23.18
N ILE A 302 -7.47 28.32 -22.55
CA ILE A 302 -6.54 27.17 -22.62
C ILE A 302 -6.23 26.81 -24.08
N TYR A 303 -7.23 26.83 -24.97
CA TYR A 303 -6.99 26.50 -26.38
C TYR A 303 -5.94 27.42 -27.02
N ASP A 304 -6.08 28.73 -26.82
CA ASP A 304 -5.15 29.72 -27.37
C ASP A 304 -3.80 29.69 -26.63
N ASP A 305 -3.81 29.54 -25.30
CA ASP A 305 -2.60 29.46 -24.48
C ASP A 305 -1.66 28.32 -24.94
N ILE A 306 -2.23 27.13 -25.22
CA ILE A 306 -1.45 25.97 -25.67
C ILE A 306 -0.86 26.21 -27.07
N LEU A 307 -1.67 26.69 -28.02
CA LEU A 307 -1.19 26.95 -29.38
C LEU A 307 -0.22 28.14 -29.44
N ASN A 308 -0.33 29.11 -28.54
CA ASN A 308 0.66 30.20 -28.44
C ASN A 308 1.97 29.71 -27.82
N THR A 309 1.90 28.79 -26.85
CA THR A 309 3.09 28.21 -26.19
C THR A 309 3.82 27.26 -27.13
N ASN A 310 3.07 26.43 -27.86
CA ASN A 310 3.58 25.50 -28.85
C ASN A 310 2.73 25.57 -30.13
N PRO A 311 3.09 26.43 -31.10
CA PRO A 311 2.34 26.60 -32.36
C PRO A 311 2.25 25.34 -33.23
N ASN A 312 3.13 24.37 -33.00
CA ASN A 312 3.14 23.10 -33.71
C ASN A 312 2.47 21.98 -32.91
N SER A 313 1.87 22.28 -31.76
CA SER A 313 1.20 21.28 -30.93
C SER A 313 0.06 20.61 -31.71
N THR A 314 0.10 19.29 -31.74
CA THR A 314 -0.94 18.47 -32.34
C THR A 314 -1.96 17.94 -31.33
N VAL A 315 -1.83 18.31 -30.04
CA VAL A 315 -2.60 17.74 -28.92
C VAL A 315 -4.10 17.78 -29.17
N PHE A 316 -4.66 18.91 -29.61
CA PHE A 316 -6.10 19.01 -29.90
C PHE A 316 -6.48 18.35 -31.23
N SER A 317 -5.63 18.48 -32.25
CA SER A 317 -5.89 17.89 -33.56
C SER A 317 -5.89 16.36 -33.53
N SER A 318 -5.15 15.74 -32.60
CA SER A 318 -5.11 14.28 -32.43
C SER A 318 -6.47 13.70 -32.03
N VAL A 319 -7.36 14.53 -31.46
CA VAL A 319 -8.75 14.18 -31.12
C VAL A 319 -9.77 14.90 -32.01
N GLY A 320 -9.36 15.35 -33.20
CA GLY A 320 -10.25 15.94 -34.21
C GLY A 320 -10.61 17.41 -33.99
N ILE A 321 -9.95 18.11 -33.06
CA ILE A 321 -10.19 19.53 -32.78
C ILE A 321 -9.17 20.38 -33.54
N ASN A 322 -9.61 21.01 -34.63
CA ASN A 322 -8.75 21.84 -35.51
C ASN A 322 -9.02 23.34 -35.39
N THR A 323 -10.10 23.73 -34.69
CA THR A 323 -10.50 25.12 -34.52
C THR A 323 -11.00 25.37 -33.10
N LYS A 324 -10.94 26.63 -32.63
CA LYS A 324 -11.50 27.02 -31.33
C LYS A 324 -13.01 26.72 -31.24
N GLY A 325 -13.74 26.81 -32.34
CA GLY A 325 -15.16 26.45 -32.39
C GLY A 325 -15.40 24.96 -32.11
N GLN A 326 -14.59 24.07 -32.70
CA GLN A 326 -14.62 22.64 -32.41
C GLN A 326 -14.19 22.34 -30.97
N PHE A 327 -13.21 23.09 -30.43
CA PHE A 327 -12.79 22.96 -29.04
C PHE A 327 -13.96 23.25 -28.08
N ILE A 328 -14.68 24.35 -28.30
CA ILE A 328 -15.86 24.72 -27.50
C ILE A 328 -16.95 23.63 -27.57
N GLN A 329 -17.17 23.04 -28.74
CA GLN A 329 -18.12 21.93 -28.90
C GLN A 329 -17.67 20.68 -28.13
N ALA A 330 -16.39 20.30 -28.27
CA ALA A 330 -15.80 19.16 -27.58
C ALA A 330 -15.83 19.32 -26.05
N VAL A 331 -15.49 20.51 -25.54
CA VAL A 331 -15.55 20.84 -24.10
C VAL A 331 -16.96 20.62 -23.54
N ASN A 332 -18.01 20.94 -24.30
CA ASN A 332 -19.37 20.77 -23.85
C ASN A 332 -19.88 19.32 -23.89
N ASN A 333 -19.18 18.41 -24.56
CA ASN A 333 -19.48 16.99 -24.64
C ASN A 333 -18.46 16.17 -23.82
N THR A 334 -18.80 15.80 -22.58
CA THR A 334 -17.92 15.00 -21.70
C THR A 334 -17.71 13.55 -22.16
N GLY A 335 -18.42 13.12 -23.22
CA GLY A 335 -18.16 11.88 -23.95
C GLY A 335 -17.13 12.02 -25.08
N HIS A 336 -16.63 13.22 -25.36
CA HIS A 336 -15.61 13.45 -26.39
C HIS A 336 -14.24 12.91 -25.97
N ASP A 337 -13.42 12.56 -26.96
CA ASP A 337 -12.04 12.07 -26.81
C ASP A 337 -11.11 13.06 -26.10
N LEU A 338 -11.52 14.32 -25.97
CA LEU A 338 -10.82 15.35 -25.18
C LEU A 338 -10.72 14.96 -23.70
N TYR A 339 -11.60 14.09 -23.21
CA TYR A 339 -11.63 13.64 -21.81
C TYR A 339 -11.10 12.21 -21.62
N LYS A 340 -10.56 11.55 -22.67
CA LYS A 340 -10.04 10.17 -22.58
C LYS A 340 -8.76 10.04 -21.75
N PHE A 341 -8.07 11.15 -21.48
CA PHE A 341 -6.95 11.18 -20.56
C PHE A 341 -7.36 10.96 -19.09
N ILE A 342 -8.66 10.91 -18.76
CA ILE A 342 -9.15 10.69 -17.39
C ILE A 342 -9.49 9.21 -17.21
N ASP A 343 -8.81 8.57 -16.27
CA ASP A 343 -9.06 7.20 -15.81
C ASP A 343 -9.44 7.17 -14.32
N ILE A 344 -10.15 6.14 -13.89
CA ILE A 344 -10.49 5.87 -12.48
C ILE A 344 -10.08 4.45 -12.16
N LEU A 345 -9.22 4.29 -11.15
CA LEU A 345 -8.68 3.01 -10.68
C LEU A 345 -8.94 2.80 -9.21
#